data_AF-A0A401Y4B6-F1
#
_entry.id   AF-A0A401Y4B6-F1
#
_cell.length_a   1.000
_cell.length_b   1.000
_cell.length_c   1.000
_cell.angle_alpha   90.00
_cell.angle_beta   90.00
_cell.angle_gamma   90.00
#
_symmetry.space_group_name_H-M   'P 1'
#
loop_
_entity.id
_entity.type
_entity.pdbx_description
1 polymer ?
#
loop_
_entity_poly.entity_id
_entity_poly.type
_entity_poly.pdbx_seq_one_letter_code
_entity_poly.pdbx_strand_id
1 'polypeptide(L)'
;MPHVRPQETVDSALRASDAGMPDAENARRHGVAVKTIRRWRRDYQRRGLPRGQTHLAPPCPRCDDGPLDTAAYAELLGWYLGDGHITRGRRDVFNLHVFNDATYTRANVRIARLMSRVKPGGRPHTRRVPGCVVTTVSWKHWPCLFPQHGPGRKHERPIVLDEWQREVVVAHPAPFLRGLFHSDGSRVRNWTSRVVAGERRRYDYPRWQFTNNSADIRELCCWALDLAGVAWRQSNWKTVSVSRRADVARLDALIGPKD
;
A
#
# COMPACT_ATOMS: atom_id res chain seq x y z
N MET A 1 35.69 4.49 16.90
CA MET A 1 34.23 4.26 16.81
C MET A 1 33.91 3.41 15.58
N PRO A 2 33.13 2.32 15.70
CA PRO A 2 32.71 1.54 14.55
C PRO A 2 31.73 2.38 13.73
N HIS A 3 32.14 2.89 12.57
CA HIS A 3 31.20 3.44 11.60
C HIS A 3 30.36 2.29 11.03
N VAL A 4 29.25 1.99 11.71
CA VAL A 4 28.24 1.06 11.20
C VAL A 4 27.52 1.79 10.06
N ARG A 5 27.73 1.33 8.83
CA ARG A 5 27.02 1.84 7.66
C ARG A 5 25.64 1.19 7.59
N PRO A 6 24.60 1.93 7.13
CA PRO A 6 23.28 1.36 6.90
C PRO A 6 23.36 0.08 6.05
N GLN A 7 22.61 -0.96 6.42
CA GLN A 7 22.65 -2.25 5.71
C GLN A 7 22.25 -2.11 4.23
N GLU A 8 21.41 -1.12 3.91
CA GLU A 8 21.07 -0.73 2.54
C GLU A 8 22.28 -0.29 1.71
N THR A 9 23.23 0.45 2.29
CA THR A 9 24.47 0.87 1.62
C THR A 9 25.37 -0.32 1.33
N VAL A 10 25.46 -1.25 2.28
CA VAL A 10 26.23 -2.49 2.13
C VAL A 10 25.61 -3.37 1.04
N ASP A 11 24.29 -3.56 1.06
CA ASP A 11 23.56 -4.38 0.08
C ASP A 11 23.67 -3.79 -1.33
N SER A 12 23.60 -2.46 -1.48
CA SER A 12 23.73 -1.77 -2.77
C SER A 12 25.15 -1.89 -3.35
N ALA A 13 26.19 -1.72 -2.52
CA ALA A 13 27.58 -1.91 -2.91
C ALA A 13 27.90 -3.36 -3.32
N LEU A 14 27.29 -4.34 -2.65
CA LEU A 14 27.42 -5.75 -3.04
C LEU A 14 26.73 -6.03 -4.39
N ARG A 15 25.54 -5.49 -4.64
CA ARG A 15 24.88 -5.58 -5.96
C ARG A 15 25.73 -4.98 -7.07
N ALA A 16 26.34 -3.82 -6.84
CA ALA A 16 27.24 -3.21 -7.80
C ALA A 16 28.46 -4.11 -8.09
N SER A 17 29.00 -4.77 -7.06
CA SER A 17 30.10 -5.73 -7.23
C SER A 17 29.68 -6.96 -8.05
N ASP A 18 28.48 -7.49 -7.79
CA ASP A 18 27.94 -8.64 -8.51
C ASP A 18 27.63 -8.30 -9.99
N ALA A 19 27.25 -7.04 -10.26
CA ALA A 19 27.08 -6.50 -11.61
C ALA A 19 28.40 -6.19 -12.34
N GLY A 20 29.55 -6.52 -11.75
CA GLY A 20 30.87 -6.32 -12.36
C GLY A 20 31.43 -4.90 -12.24
N MET A 21 30.85 -4.03 -11.40
CA MET A 21 31.38 -2.68 -11.17
C MET A 21 32.78 -2.75 -10.54
N PRO A 22 33.79 -2.02 -11.06
CA PRO A 22 35.11 -1.95 -10.46
C PRO A 22 35.06 -1.42 -9.02
N ASP A 23 35.86 -2.00 -8.11
CA ASP A 23 35.83 -1.64 -6.68
C ASP A 23 36.07 -0.14 -6.43
N ALA A 24 36.87 0.53 -7.27
CA ALA A 24 37.16 1.96 -7.17
C ALA A 24 35.93 2.83 -7.49
N GLU A 25 35.18 2.43 -8.52
CA GLU A 25 33.95 3.11 -8.92
C GLU A 25 32.83 2.88 -7.91
N ASN A 26 32.73 1.64 -7.42
CA ASN A 26 31.81 1.25 -6.36
C ASN A 26 32.08 2.05 -5.06
N ALA A 27 33.35 2.15 -4.65
CA ALA A 27 33.78 2.95 -3.52
C ALA A 27 33.38 4.43 -3.65
N ARG A 28 33.61 5.02 -4.83
CA ARG A 28 33.22 6.40 -5.15
C ARG A 28 31.70 6.59 -5.07
N ARG A 29 30.93 5.71 -5.73
CA ARG A 29 29.46 5.74 -5.75
C ARG A 29 28.85 5.67 -4.34
N HIS A 30 29.44 4.85 -3.46
CA HIS A 30 28.90 4.62 -2.12
C HIS A 30 29.58 5.47 -1.04
N GLY A 31 30.45 6.42 -1.40
CA GLY A 31 31.12 7.31 -0.44
C GLY A 31 31.96 6.56 0.60
N VAL A 32 32.57 5.44 0.21
CA VAL A 32 33.39 4.59 1.08
C VAL A 32 34.77 4.34 0.50
N ALA A 33 35.70 3.89 1.32
CA ALA A 33 37.00 3.45 0.83
C ALA A 33 36.89 2.11 0.07
N VAL A 34 37.74 1.91 -0.94
CA VAL A 34 37.86 0.64 -1.69
C VAL A 34 38.05 -0.57 -0.78
N LYS A 35 38.81 -0.41 0.31
CA LYS A 35 39.01 -1.46 1.32
C LYS A 35 37.70 -1.90 1.99
N THR A 36 36.73 -1.00 2.10
CA THR A 36 35.41 -1.27 2.69
C THR A 36 34.58 -2.16 1.76
N ILE A 37 34.58 -1.88 0.46
CA ILE A 37 33.94 -2.72 -0.56
C ILE A 37 34.50 -4.14 -0.55
N ARG A 38 35.83 -4.27 -0.57
CA ARG A 38 36.52 -5.57 -0.50
C ARG A 38 36.22 -6.34 0.78
N ARG A 39 36.16 -5.63 1.93
CA ARG A 39 35.79 -6.23 3.22
C ARG A 39 34.36 -6.77 3.19
N TRP A 40 33.40 -6.00 2.69
CA TRP A 40 32.02 -6.44 2.57
C TRP A 40 31.87 -7.68 1.68
N ARG A 41 32.56 -7.72 0.53
CA ARG A 41 32.58 -8.90 -0.35
C ARG A 41 33.15 -10.14 0.35
N ARG A 42 34.25 -9.99 1.10
CA ARG A 42 34.86 -11.11 1.85
C ARG A 42 33.98 -11.61 2.99
N ASP A 43 33.32 -10.70 3.70
CA ASP A 43 32.39 -11.05 4.78
C ASP A 43 31.10 -11.67 4.22
N TYR A 44 30.63 -11.19 3.06
CA TYR A 44 29.51 -11.77 2.31
C TYR A 44 29.79 -13.21 1.88
N GLN A 45 30.98 -13.48 1.33
CA GLN A 45 31.44 -14.82 0.97
C GLN A 45 31.58 -15.74 2.19
N ARG A 46 32.18 -15.27 3.28
CA ARG A 46 32.37 -16.06 4.52
C ARG A 46 31.08 -16.42 5.23
N ARG A 47 30.05 -15.58 5.13
CA ARG A 47 28.75 -15.80 5.78
C ARG A 47 27.81 -16.71 4.99
N GLY A 48 28.24 -17.24 3.85
CA GLY A 48 27.42 -18.14 3.02
C GLY A 48 26.11 -17.49 2.53
N LEU A 49 26.10 -16.16 2.39
CA LEU A 49 24.94 -15.47 1.82
C LEU A 49 24.77 -15.93 0.37
N PRO A 50 23.55 -16.31 -0.05
CA PRO A 50 23.36 -17.07 -1.29
C PRO A 50 23.88 -16.31 -2.50
N ARG A 51 24.74 -16.96 -3.30
CA ARG A 51 24.99 -16.54 -4.69
C ARG A 51 23.65 -16.53 -5.44
N GLY A 52 23.33 -15.43 -6.11
CA GLY A 52 22.51 -15.47 -7.32
C GLY A 52 20.98 -15.50 -7.18
N GLN A 53 20.36 -14.79 -6.23
CA GLN A 53 18.91 -14.51 -6.31
C GLN A 53 18.52 -13.05 -6.06
N THR A 54 19.46 -12.17 -5.67
CA THR A 54 19.14 -10.74 -5.46
C THR A 54 18.87 -9.98 -6.77
N HIS A 55 19.43 -10.44 -7.90
CA HIS A 55 19.10 -9.90 -9.23
C HIS A 55 17.67 -10.25 -9.71
N LEU A 56 16.97 -11.15 -9.02
CA LEU A 56 15.57 -11.52 -9.33
C LEU A 56 14.54 -10.73 -8.51
N ALA A 57 14.98 -9.96 -7.50
CA ALA A 57 14.09 -9.06 -6.79
C ALA A 57 14.04 -7.72 -7.55
N PRO A 58 12.85 -7.15 -7.79
CA PRO A 58 12.76 -5.86 -8.49
C PRO A 58 13.53 -4.80 -7.69
N PRO A 59 14.24 -3.88 -8.37
CA PRO A 59 14.89 -2.76 -7.71
C PRO A 59 13.85 -1.92 -6.96
N CYS A 60 14.22 -1.37 -5.82
CA CYS A 60 13.32 -0.51 -5.07
C CYS A 60 13.11 0.81 -5.81
N PRO A 61 11.86 1.25 -6.04
CA PRO A 61 11.57 2.57 -6.60
C PRO A 61 12.09 3.75 -5.78
N ARG A 62 12.43 3.53 -4.51
CA ARG A 62 12.92 4.58 -3.61
C ARG A 62 14.43 4.55 -3.40
N CYS A 63 15.03 3.36 -3.39
CA CYS A 63 16.46 3.20 -3.10
C CYS A 63 17.32 3.02 -4.35
N ASP A 64 16.73 2.51 -5.44
CA ASP A 64 17.46 2.03 -6.63
C ASP A 64 16.79 2.50 -7.94
N ASP A 65 15.97 3.54 -7.90
CA ASP A 65 15.22 4.10 -9.05
C ASP A 65 14.45 3.04 -9.86
N GLY A 66 13.93 2.02 -9.16
CA GLY A 66 13.11 0.98 -9.77
C GLY A 66 11.76 1.50 -10.30
N PRO A 67 11.14 0.81 -11.25
CA PRO A 67 9.83 1.21 -11.76
C PRO A 67 8.74 0.99 -10.68
N LEU A 68 7.84 1.96 -10.55
CA LEU A 68 6.63 1.86 -9.71
C LEU A 68 5.39 2.08 -10.57
N ASP A 69 4.48 1.11 -10.54
CA ASP A 69 3.12 1.31 -11.03
C ASP A 69 2.35 2.17 -10.01
N THR A 70 2.36 3.49 -10.22
CA THR A 70 1.81 4.48 -9.29
C THR A 70 0.31 4.32 -9.09
N ALA A 71 -0.44 3.92 -10.11
CA ALA A 71 -1.87 3.66 -9.99
C ALA A 71 -2.17 2.41 -9.15
N ALA A 72 -1.44 1.31 -9.37
CA ALA A 72 -1.57 0.12 -8.54
C ALA A 72 -1.11 0.38 -7.09
N TYR A 73 -0.06 1.18 -6.93
CA TYR A 73 0.43 1.59 -5.62
C TYR A 73 -0.60 2.44 -4.87
N ALA A 74 -1.23 3.42 -5.53
CA ALA A 74 -2.28 4.24 -4.93
C ALA A 74 -3.42 3.37 -4.37
N GLU A 75 -3.91 2.39 -5.14
CA GLU A 75 -4.94 1.47 -4.64
C GLU A 75 -4.43 0.58 -3.50
N LEU A 76 -3.22 0.03 -3.62
CA LEU A 76 -2.63 -0.79 -2.57
C LEU A 76 -2.36 0.02 -1.28
N LEU A 77 -2.08 1.32 -1.39
CA LEU A 77 -1.96 2.24 -0.26
C LEU A 77 -3.29 2.38 0.48
N GLY A 78 -4.40 2.53 -0.24
CA GLY A 78 -5.73 2.51 0.39
C GLY A 78 -6.00 1.21 1.15
N TRP A 79 -5.71 0.05 0.52
CA TRP A 79 -5.81 -1.26 1.20
C TRP A 79 -4.87 -1.37 2.40
N TYR A 80 -3.64 -0.85 2.29
CA TYR A 80 -2.68 -0.86 3.37
C TYR A 80 -3.18 -0.05 4.56
N LEU A 81 -3.78 1.13 4.33
CA LEU A 81 -4.27 2.00 5.38
C LEU A 81 -5.51 1.42 6.10
N GLY A 82 -6.40 0.73 5.39
CA GLY A 82 -7.50 0.00 6.01
C GLY A 82 -7.05 -1.31 6.64
N ASP A 83 -7.10 -2.39 5.86
CA ASP A 83 -6.91 -3.77 6.34
C ASP A 83 -5.49 -4.34 6.19
N GLY A 84 -4.53 -3.50 5.77
CA GLY A 84 -3.15 -3.95 5.60
C GLY A 84 -2.28 -3.81 6.84
N HIS A 85 -1.23 -4.64 6.90
CA HIS A 85 -0.21 -4.60 7.94
C HIS A 85 1.13 -5.12 7.41
N ILE A 86 2.24 -4.59 7.94
CA ILE A 86 3.60 -5.05 7.60
C ILE A 86 4.25 -5.68 8.82
N THR A 87 4.76 -6.91 8.67
CA THR A 87 5.55 -7.61 9.69
C THR A 87 7.01 -7.73 9.28
N ARG A 88 7.91 -7.73 10.26
CA ARG A 88 9.34 -8.03 10.05
C ARG A 88 9.57 -9.53 10.23
N GLY A 89 10.12 -10.18 9.21
CA GLY A 89 10.50 -11.58 9.21
C GLY A 89 12.00 -11.80 9.42
N ARG A 90 12.45 -13.05 9.23
CA ARG A 90 13.87 -13.42 9.30
C ARG A 90 14.68 -12.69 8.23
N ARG A 91 15.95 -12.39 8.54
CA ARG A 91 16.90 -11.74 7.60
C ARG A 91 16.38 -10.40 7.05
N ASP A 92 15.64 -9.66 7.87
CA ASP A 92 15.09 -8.34 7.55
C ASP A 92 14.20 -8.29 6.31
N VAL A 93 13.55 -9.41 6.00
CA VAL A 93 12.50 -9.45 4.98
C VAL A 93 11.18 -9.01 5.60
N PHE A 94 10.52 -8.03 4.99
CA PHE A 94 9.21 -7.59 5.44
C PHE A 94 8.11 -8.29 4.66
N ASN A 95 6.99 -8.57 5.31
CA ASN A 95 5.80 -9.15 4.68
C ASN A 95 4.68 -8.12 4.72
N LEU A 96 4.18 -7.71 3.56
CA LEU A 96 2.94 -6.96 3.46
C LEU A 96 1.78 -7.95 3.48
N HIS A 97 0.89 -7.81 4.44
CA HIS A 97 -0.34 -8.56 4.58
C HIS A 97 -1.53 -7.65 4.29
N VAL A 98 -2.54 -8.16 3.58
CA VAL A 98 -3.88 -7.56 3.51
C VAL A 98 -4.88 -8.63 3.87
N PHE A 99 -5.70 -8.34 4.88
CA PHE A 99 -6.79 -9.18 5.34
C PHE A 99 -8.06 -8.71 4.64
N ASN A 100 -8.89 -9.63 4.15
CA ASN A 100 -10.15 -9.27 3.54
C ASN A 100 -11.13 -10.43 3.65
N ASP A 101 -12.43 -10.14 3.72
CA ASP A 101 -13.47 -11.15 3.89
C ASP A 101 -13.38 -12.21 2.78
N ALA A 102 -13.55 -13.48 3.15
CA ALA A 102 -13.46 -14.59 2.21
C ALA A 102 -14.56 -14.56 1.12
N THR A 103 -15.68 -13.89 1.39
CA THR A 103 -16.80 -13.71 0.46
C THR A 103 -16.49 -12.73 -0.68
N TYR A 104 -15.60 -11.75 -0.45
CA TYR A 104 -15.18 -10.75 -1.44
C TYR A 104 -14.14 -11.30 -2.42
N THR A 105 -14.54 -12.31 -3.20
CA THR A 105 -13.66 -13.08 -4.07
C THR A 105 -12.95 -12.26 -5.14
N ARG A 106 -13.61 -11.26 -5.76
CA ARG A 106 -12.96 -10.43 -6.79
C ARG A 106 -11.99 -9.44 -6.15
N ALA A 107 -12.34 -8.88 -4.99
CA ALA A 107 -11.42 -8.07 -4.21
C ALA A 107 -10.16 -8.85 -3.82
N ASN A 108 -10.30 -10.10 -3.38
CA ASN A 108 -9.16 -10.98 -3.03
C ASN A 108 -8.23 -11.23 -4.23
N VAL A 109 -8.78 -11.52 -5.41
CA VAL A 109 -7.98 -11.64 -6.65
C VAL A 109 -7.30 -10.31 -7.02
N ARG A 110 -8.02 -9.19 -6.84
CA ARG A 110 -7.51 -7.85 -7.14
C ARG A 110 -6.34 -7.46 -6.23
N ILE A 111 -6.42 -7.72 -4.93
CA ILE A 111 -5.34 -7.46 -3.97
C ILE A 111 -4.06 -8.20 -4.39
N ALA A 112 -4.16 -9.48 -4.75
CA ALA A 112 -3.01 -10.24 -5.24
C ALA A 112 -2.42 -9.62 -6.52
N ARG A 113 -3.25 -9.17 -7.47
CA ARG A 113 -2.79 -8.50 -8.69
C ARG A 113 -2.10 -7.16 -8.40
N LEU A 114 -2.64 -6.36 -7.47
CA LEU A 114 -2.03 -5.09 -7.04
C LEU A 114 -0.64 -5.33 -6.45
N MET A 115 -0.52 -6.30 -5.55
CA MET A 115 0.77 -6.67 -4.94
C MET A 115 1.81 -7.09 -5.99
N SER A 116 1.42 -7.86 -7.01
CA SER A 116 2.31 -8.25 -8.11
C SER A 116 2.71 -7.09 -9.03
N ARG A 117 1.83 -6.09 -9.21
CA ARG A 117 2.13 -4.89 -10.02
C ARG A 117 3.06 -3.92 -9.29
N VAL A 118 2.84 -3.73 -7.99
CA VAL A 118 3.69 -2.86 -7.15
C VAL A 118 5.05 -3.49 -6.89
N LYS A 119 5.12 -4.82 -6.78
CA LYS A 119 6.37 -5.57 -6.74
C LYS A 119 6.47 -6.48 -7.97
N PRO A 120 7.01 -5.98 -9.11
CA PRO A 120 7.21 -6.80 -10.31
C PRO A 120 8.00 -8.08 -10.00
N GLY A 121 7.56 -9.22 -10.56
CA GLY A 121 8.14 -10.54 -10.25
C GLY A 121 7.87 -11.04 -8.82
N GLY A 122 7.14 -10.27 -7.99
CA GLY A 122 6.57 -10.74 -6.74
C GLY A 122 5.55 -11.86 -6.98
N ARG A 123 5.53 -12.82 -6.05
CA ARG A 123 4.55 -13.91 -6.03
C ARG A 123 3.72 -13.79 -4.75
N PRO A 124 2.65 -12.98 -4.75
CA PRO A 124 1.73 -12.93 -3.63
C PRO A 124 1.12 -14.31 -3.42
N HIS A 125 1.03 -14.73 -2.16
CA HIS A 125 0.38 -15.97 -1.78
C HIS A 125 -0.79 -15.66 -0.84
N THR A 126 -1.80 -16.51 -0.89
CA THR A 126 -3.01 -16.37 -0.07
C THR A 126 -3.12 -17.51 0.91
N ARG A 127 -3.51 -17.21 2.15
CA ARG A 127 -3.94 -18.23 3.14
C ARG A 127 -5.36 -17.92 3.60
N ARG A 128 -6.15 -18.97 3.86
CA ARG A 128 -7.47 -18.83 4.49
C ARG A 128 -7.32 -18.89 6.00
N VAL A 129 -8.02 -18.00 6.69
CA VAL A 129 -8.26 -18.03 8.13
C VAL A 129 -9.79 -17.94 8.34
N PRO A 130 -10.34 -18.26 9.52
CA PRO A 130 -11.79 -18.20 9.73
C PRO A 130 -12.39 -16.86 9.28
N GLY A 131 -13.30 -16.91 8.29
CA GLY A 131 -13.98 -15.74 7.72
C GLY A 131 -13.16 -14.85 6.76
N CYS A 132 -11.84 -15.06 6.60
CA CYS A 132 -10.96 -14.11 5.93
C CYS A 132 -9.90 -14.79 5.04
N VAL A 133 -9.54 -14.13 3.95
CA VAL A 133 -8.36 -14.44 3.15
C VAL A 133 -7.27 -13.45 3.50
N VAL A 134 -6.05 -13.95 3.77
CA VAL A 134 -4.88 -13.10 3.97
C VAL A 134 -3.98 -13.22 2.76
N THR A 135 -3.84 -12.13 2.01
CA THR A 135 -2.91 -12.04 0.87
C THR A 135 -1.60 -11.47 1.36
N THR A 136 -0.48 -12.12 1.04
CA THR A 136 0.85 -11.75 1.53
C THR A 136 1.88 -11.76 0.43
N VAL A 137 2.77 -10.76 0.44
CA VAL A 137 3.96 -10.73 -0.42
C VAL A 137 5.16 -10.22 0.37
N SER A 138 6.31 -10.86 0.19
CA SER A 138 7.52 -10.54 0.95
C SER A 138 8.47 -9.68 0.13
N TRP A 139 9.01 -8.62 0.72
CA TRP A 139 10.02 -7.76 0.13
C TRP A 139 10.75 -6.95 1.20
N LYS A 140 12.07 -6.80 1.08
CA LYS A 140 12.83 -5.94 1.99
C LYS A 140 12.39 -4.47 1.96
N HIS A 141 11.85 -4.01 0.84
CA HIS A 141 11.55 -2.59 0.61
C HIS A 141 10.09 -2.19 0.88
N TRP A 142 9.25 -3.06 1.46
CA TRP A 142 7.91 -2.63 1.85
C TRP A 142 7.90 -1.40 2.76
N PRO A 143 8.79 -1.26 3.76
CA PRO A 143 8.87 -0.03 4.56
C PRO A 143 9.26 1.21 3.75
N CYS A 144 10.01 1.06 2.64
CA CYS A 144 10.33 2.19 1.76
C CYS A 144 9.09 2.71 1.01
N LEU A 145 8.15 1.82 0.67
CA LEU A 145 6.90 2.16 -0.02
C LEU A 145 5.77 2.50 0.96
N PHE A 146 5.84 2.03 2.20
CA PHE A 146 4.87 2.29 3.25
C PHE A 146 5.59 2.83 4.49
N PRO A 147 6.16 4.05 4.43
CA PRO A 147 6.92 4.64 5.53
C PRO A 147 6.06 4.88 6.78
N GLN A 148 4.72 4.80 6.63
CA GLN A 148 3.77 4.76 7.73
C GLN A 148 3.99 3.54 8.65
N HIS A 149 4.73 2.51 8.24
CA HIS A 149 5.10 1.37 9.09
C HIS A 149 5.90 1.79 10.35
N GLY A 150 5.71 1.07 11.46
CA GLY A 150 6.15 1.48 12.79
C GLY A 150 5.44 0.68 13.90
N PRO A 151 5.87 0.81 15.16
CA PRO A 151 5.31 0.07 16.29
C PRO A 151 3.88 0.49 16.65
N GLY A 152 3.19 -0.34 17.44
CA GLY A 152 1.85 -0.05 17.97
C GLY A 152 0.71 -0.25 16.97
N ARG A 153 -0.51 0.14 17.37
CA ARG A 153 -1.69 0.06 16.50
C ARG A 153 -1.64 1.20 15.47
N LYS A 154 -2.09 0.91 14.25
CA LYS A 154 -2.03 1.86 13.13
C LYS A 154 -2.71 3.20 13.41
N HIS A 155 -3.81 3.19 14.16
CA HIS A 155 -4.59 4.38 14.48
C HIS A 155 -4.11 5.17 15.70
N GLU A 156 -3.11 4.64 16.43
CA GLU A 156 -2.53 5.29 17.62
C GLU A 156 -1.22 6.03 17.29
N ARG A 157 -0.83 6.07 16.01
CA ARG A 157 0.40 6.70 15.53
C ARG A 157 0.11 7.65 14.37
N PRO A 158 0.97 8.65 14.11
CA PRO A 158 0.83 9.52 12.96
C PRO A 158 0.87 8.75 11.63
N ILE A 159 -0.05 9.07 10.74
CA ILE A 159 -0.12 8.56 9.36
C ILE A 159 0.02 9.76 8.42
N VAL A 160 1.27 10.09 8.09
CA VAL A 160 1.60 11.19 7.17
C VAL A 160 2.10 10.59 5.87
N LEU A 161 1.59 11.10 4.73
CA LEU A 161 2.11 10.75 3.41
C LEU A 161 3.36 11.57 3.10
N ASP A 162 4.41 10.91 2.63
CA ASP A 162 5.55 11.59 2.02
C ASP A 162 5.10 12.38 0.79
N GLU A 163 5.89 13.39 0.39
CA GLU A 163 5.60 14.23 -0.78
C GLU A 163 5.31 13.42 -2.05
N TRP A 164 6.17 12.43 -2.36
CA TRP A 164 5.97 11.55 -3.50
C TRP A 164 4.69 10.69 -3.40
N GLN A 165 4.28 10.28 -2.19
CA GLN A 165 3.01 9.55 -2.01
C GLN A 165 1.82 10.49 -2.27
N ARG A 166 1.92 11.76 -1.86
CA ARG A 166 0.90 12.78 -2.14
C ARG A 166 0.76 13.01 -3.64
N GLU A 167 1.86 13.16 -4.36
CA GLU A 167 1.86 13.28 -5.83
C GLU A 167 1.15 12.10 -6.50
N VAL A 168 1.43 10.87 -6.03
CA VAL A 168 0.77 9.67 -6.55
C VAL A 168 -0.74 9.68 -6.26
N VAL A 169 -1.17 10.10 -5.07
CA VAL A 169 -2.61 10.20 -4.75
C VAL A 169 -3.28 11.32 -5.55
N VAL A 170 -2.61 12.44 -5.78
CA VAL A 170 -3.11 13.53 -6.65
C VAL A 170 -3.29 13.05 -8.08
N ALA A 171 -2.34 12.28 -8.62
CA ALA A 171 -2.45 11.69 -9.95
C ALA A 171 -3.49 10.57 -10.04
N HIS A 172 -3.72 9.85 -8.94
CA HIS A 172 -4.55 8.65 -8.88
C HIS A 172 -5.51 8.63 -7.67
N PRO A 173 -6.40 9.61 -7.51
CA PRO A 173 -7.30 9.68 -6.37
C PRO A 173 -8.32 8.54 -6.39
N ALA A 174 -8.81 8.14 -7.58
CA ALA A 174 -9.79 7.08 -7.71
C ALA A 174 -9.26 5.68 -7.32
N PRO A 175 -8.05 5.25 -7.76
CA PRO A 175 -7.42 4.05 -7.20
C PRO A 175 -7.25 4.10 -5.69
N PHE A 176 -6.76 5.22 -5.12
CA PHE A 176 -6.60 5.36 -3.67
C PHE A 176 -7.92 5.23 -2.90
N LEU A 177 -8.96 5.95 -3.35
CA LEU A 177 -10.32 5.85 -2.79
C LEU A 177 -10.89 4.44 -2.89
N ARG A 178 -10.64 3.73 -4.00
CA ARG A 178 -11.07 2.34 -4.16
C ARG A 178 -10.46 1.46 -3.06
N GLY A 179 -9.16 1.57 -2.79
CA GLY A 179 -8.51 0.83 -1.71
C GLY A 179 -9.13 1.12 -0.34
N LEU A 180 -9.39 2.41 -0.03
CA LEU A 180 -9.99 2.82 1.25
C LEU A 180 -11.44 2.31 1.40
N PHE A 181 -12.30 2.53 0.41
CA PHE A 181 -13.71 2.14 0.50
C PHE A 181 -13.91 0.62 0.37
N HIS A 182 -13.02 -0.09 -0.34
CA HIS A 182 -13.11 -1.54 -0.44
C HIS A 182 -12.58 -2.26 0.79
N SER A 183 -11.68 -1.66 1.57
CA SER A 183 -11.33 -2.12 2.92
C SER A 183 -12.41 -1.70 3.93
N ASP A 184 -12.33 -0.47 4.44
CA ASP A 184 -13.12 0.03 5.58
C ASP A 184 -14.44 0.73 5.18
N GLY A 185 -14.80 0.69 3.90
CA GLY A 185 -16.05 1.29 3.42
C GLY A 185 -17.24 0.34 3.46
N SER A 186 -18.46 0.88 3.51
CA SER A 186 -19.69 0.14 3.29
C SER A 186 -20.57 0.88 2.31
N ARG A 187 -21.11 0.13 1.34
CA ARG A 187 -22.09 0.65 0.37
C ARG A 187 -23.48 0.19 0.78
N VAL A 188 -24.25 1.09 1.37
CA VAL A 188 -25.59 0.78 1.88
C VAL A 188 -26.65 1.28 0.89
N ARG A 189 -27.72 0.50 0.73
CA ARG A 189 -28.92 0.91 -0.02
C ARG A 189 -30.09 1.03 0.95
N ASN A 190 -30.26 2.22 1.54
CA ASN A 190 -31.47 2.50 2.31
C ASN A 190 -32.64 2.72 1.37
N TRP A 191 -33.84 2.33 1.77
CA TRP A 191 -35.05 2.58 0.99
C TRP A 191 -36.22 2.94 1.89
N THR A 192 -37.16 3.70 1.35
CA THR A 192 -38.45 4.01 2.01
C THR A 192 -39.56 3.99 0.96
N SER A 193 -40.81 3.83 1.38
CA SER A 193 -41.98 3.98 0.50
C SER A 193 -42.79 5.20 0.93
N ARG A 194 -43.24 6.00 -0.04
CA ARG A 194 -44.11 7.15 0.19
C ARG A 194 -45.23 7.14 -0.84
N VAL A 195 -46.45 7.43 -0.41
CA VAL A 195 -47.58 7.64 -1.32
C VAL A 195 -47.47 9.05 -1.89
N VAL A 196 -47.42 9.17 -3.21
CA VAL A 196 -47.38 10.45 -3.93
C VAL A 196 -48.44 10.38 -5.02
N ALA A 197 -49.41 11.30 -4.98
CA ALA A 197 -50.57 11.30 -5.88
C ALA A 197 -51.35 9.97 -5.91
N GLY A 198 -51.53 9.33 -4.75
CA GLY A 198 -52.25 8.05 -4.64
C GLY A 198 -51.42 6.80 -4.98
N GLU A 199 -50.24 6.95 -5.57
CA GLU A 199 -49.35 5.83 -5.91
C GLU A 199 -48.27 5.61 -4.85
N ARG A 200 -48.06 4.35 -4.44
CA ARG A 200 -46.95 3.97 -3.55
C ARG A 200 -45.64 3.95 -4.32
N ARG A 201 -44.76 4.93 -4.09
CA ARG A 201 -43.42 5.03 -4.71
C ARG A 201 -42.32 4.62 -3.73
N ARG A 202 -41.37 3.81 -4.20
CA ARG A 202 -40.15 3.43 -3.45
C ARG A 202 -39.02 4.42 -3.79
N TYR A 203 -38.38 4.95 -2.76
CA TYR A 203 -37.22 5.83 -2.87
C TYR A 203 -35.99 5.13 -2.32
N ASP A 204 -34.99 4.93 -3.18
CA ASP A 204 -33.69 4.39 -2.81
C ASP A 204 -32.70 5.52 -2.52
N TYR A 205 -32.05 5.45 -1.37
CA TYR A 205 -31.00 6.35 -0.90
C TYR A 205 -29.68 5.57 -0.80
N PRO A 206 -28.95 5.44 -1.92
CA PRO A 206 -27.64 4.80 -1.87
C PRO A 206 -26.68 5.71 -1.09
N ARG A 207 -25.81 5.09 -0.29
CA ARG A 207 -24.83 5.80 0.53
C ARG A 207 -23.55 4.98 0.58
N TRP A 208 -22.42 5.66 0.47
CA TRP A 208 -21.14 5.15 0.91
C TRP A 208 -20.81 5.70 2.30
N GLN A 209 -20.28 4.85 3.16
CA GLN A 209 -19.71 5.24 4.45
C GLN A 209 -18.29 4.67 4.54
N PHE A 210 -17.34 5.48 4.98
CA PHE A 210 -15.98 5.07 5.33
C PHE A 210 -15.80 5.27 6.83
N THR A 211 -15.47 4.20 7.56
CA THR A 211 -15.34 4.25 9.01
C THR A 211 -13.94 3.79 9.43
N ASN A 212 -13.16 4.69 10.03
CA ASN A 212 -11.81 4.38 10.49
C ASN A 212 -11.51 5.14 11.80
N ASN A 213 -10.75 4.53 12.72
CA ASN A 213 -10.43 5.16 14.01
C ASN A 213 -9.32 6.21 13.91
N SER A 214 -8.44 6.14 12.91
CA SER A 214 -7.38 7.12 12.69
C SER A 214 -7.96 8.43 12.12
N ALA A 215 -7.66 9.57 12.76
CA ALA A 215 -8.01 10.89 12.23
C ALA A 215 -7.30 11.15 10.91
N ASP A 216 -6.00 10.91 10.88
CA ASP A 216 -5.15 11.07 9.69
C ASP A 216 -5.68 10.29 8.48
N ILE A 217 -6.06 9.01 8.66
CA ILE A 217 -6.62 8.22 7.53
C ILE A 217 -7.97 8.80 7.06
N ARG A 218 -8.81 9.30 7.97
CA ARG A 218 -10.07 9.96 7.59
C ARG A 218 -9.79 11.26 6.83
N GLU A 219 -8.82 12.06 7.26
CA GLU A 219 -8.40 13.28 6.57
C GLU A 219 -7.86 12.99 5.17
N LEU A 220 -7.05 11.93 5.01
CA LEU A 220 -6.60 11.47 3.70
C LEU A 220 -7.76 11.02 2.80
N CYS A 221 -8.78 10.36 3.36
CA CYS A 221 -9.99 9.98 2.64
C CYS A 221 -10.76 11.21 2.16
N CYS A 222 -11.01 12.18 3.05
CA CYS A 222 -11.66 13.46 2.75
C CYS A 222 -10.90 14.22 1.65
N TRP A 223 -9.59 14.38 1.80
CA TRP A 223 -8.74 15.03 0.81
C TRP A 223 -8.81 14.35 -0.57
N ALA A 224 -8.78 13.02 -0.61
CA ALA A 224 -8.90 12.29 -1.87
C ALA A 224 -10.31 12.39 -2.50
N LEU A 225 -11.37 12.48 -1.68
CA LEU A 225 -12.74 12.76 -2.15
C LEU A 225 -12.83 14.16 -2.76
N ASP A 226 -12.18 15.17 -2.15
CA ASP A 226 -12.11 16.52 -2.67
C ASP A 226 -11.37 16.57 -4.02
N LEU A 227 -10.22 15.90 -4.12
CA LEU A 227 -9.49 15.73 -5.40
C LEU A 227 -10.35 15.07 -6.47
N ALA A 228 -11.19 14.10 -6.08
CA ALA A 228 -12.09 13.41 -6.98
C ALA A 228 -13.37 14.22 -7.29
N GLY A 229 -13.60 15.38 -6.66
CA GLY A 229 -14.81 16.17 -6.82
C GLY A 229 -16.07 15.45 -6.32
N VAL A 230 -15.96 14.68 -5.23
CA VAL A 230 -17.06 13.93 -4.61
C VAL A 230 -17.39 14.58 -3.28
N ALA A 231 -18.58 15.17 -3.17
CA ALA A 231 -18.99 15.83 -1.93
C ALA A 231 -19.26 14.80 -0.81
N TRP A 232 -18.71 15.08 0.36
CA TRP A 232 -18.78 14.22 1.53
C TRP A 232 -19.21 15.00 2.78
N ARG A 233 -19.59 14.25 3.82
CA ARG A 233 -19.86 14.80 5.15
C ARG A 233 -19.34 13.85 6.22
N GLN A 234 -18.61 14.37 7.19
CA GLN A 234 -18.32 13.63 8.41
C GLN A 234 -19.58 13.52 9.26
N SER A 235 -20.11 12.30 9.39
CA SER A 235 -21.39 12.02 10.07
C SER A 235 -21.23 11.81 11.56
N ASN A 236 -20.05 11.39 12.01
CA ASN A 236 -19.63 11.31 13.41
C ASN A 236 -18.09 11.36 13.46
N TRP A 237 -17.51 11.27 14.66
CA TRP A 237 -16.06 11.40 14.86
C TRP A 237 -15.22 10.39 14.07
N LYS A 238 -15.76 9.23 13.67
CA LYS A 238 -15.04 8.17 12.94
C LYS A 238 -15.57 7.84 11.54
N THR A 239 -16.68 8.44 11.10
CA THR A 239 -17.37 8.06 9.86
C THR A 239 -17.52 9.23 8.88
N VAL A 240 -16.98 9.05 7.67
CA VAL A 240 -17.17 9.93 6.50
C VAL A 240 -18.26 9.32 5.61
N SER A 241 -19.25 10.10 5.20
CA SER A 241 -20.37 9.64 4.36
C SER A 241 -20.45 10.40 3.04
N VAL A 242 -20.70 9.67 1.95
CA VAL A 242 -21.10 10.19 0.64
C VAL A 242 -22.54 9.77 0.41
N SER A 243 -23.47 10.74 0.39
CA SER A 243 -24.92 10.47 0.42
C SER A 243 -25.73 11.18 -0.66
N ARG A 244 -25.16 12.21 -1.30
CA ARG A 244 -25.82 12.88 -2.43
C ARG A 244 -25.83 11.93 -3.62
N ARG A 245 -26.98 11.76 -4.27
CA ARG A 245 -27.16 10.75 -5.33
C ARG A 245 -26.13 10.89 -6.46
N ALA A 246 -25.83 12.12 -6.88
CA ALA A 246 -24.83 12.40 -7.90
C ALA A 246 -23.42 12.01 -7.45
N ASP A 247 -23.03 12.37 -6.22
CA ASP A 247 -21.73 12.04 -5.64
C ASP A 247 -21.54 10.54 -5.41
N VAL A 248 -22.61 9.83 -5.00
CA VAL A 248 -22.58 8.37 -4.88
C VAL A 248 -22.40 7.70 -6.24
N ALA A 249 -23.12 8.16 -7.27
CA ALA A 249 -22.96 7.65 -8.63
C ALA A 249 -21.55 7.95 -9.19
N ARG A 250 -21.01 9.13 -8.90
CA ARG A 250 -19.65 9.51 -9.26
C ARG A 250 -18.64 8.59 -8.57
N LEU A 251 -18.78 8.39 -7.26
CA LEU A 251 -17.91 7.49 -6.52
C LEU A 251 -18.00 6.06 -7.06
N ASP A 252 -19.21 5.53 -7.28
CA ASP A 252 -19.41 4.21 -7.89
C ASP A 252 -18.70 4.06 -9.24
N ALA A 253 -18.74 5.10 -10.09
CA ALA A 253 -18.03 5.09 -11.37
C ALA A 253 -16.50 5.06 -11.20
N LEU A 254 -15.98 5.78 -10.20
CA LEU A 254 -14.55 5.86 -9.90
C LEU A 254 -14.00 4.57 -9.25
N ILE A 255 -14.69 4.07 -8.23
CA ILE A 255 -14.22 2.96 -7.39
C ILE A 255 -14.87 1.62 -7.70
N GLY A 256 -15.83 1.58 -8.64
CA GLY A 256 -16.53 0.36 -9.03
C GLY A 256 -17.39 -0.24 -7.91
N PRO A 257 -18.02 -1.39 -8.18
CA PRO A 257 -18.82 -2.08 -7.16
C PRO A 257 -17.90 -2.71 -6.11
N LYS A 258 -18.33 -2.65 -4.85
CA LYS A 258 -17.83 -3.54 -3.80
C LYS A 258 -18.61 -4.84 -3.86
N ASP A 259 -17.88 -5.95 -3.77
CA ASP A 259 -18.45 -7.31 -3.72
C ASP A 259 -19.35 -7.51 -2.49
#